data_AF-A0A2N0HMT3-F1
#
_entry.id   AF-A0A2N0HMT3-F1
#
_cell.length_a   1.000
_cell.length_b   1.000
_cell.length_c   1.000
_cell.angle_alpha   90.00
_cell.angle_beta   90.00
_cell.angle_gamma   90.00
#
_symmetry.space_group_name_H-M   'P 1'
#
loop_
_entity.id
_entity.type
_entity.pdbx_description
1 polymer ?
#
loop_
_entity_poly.entity_id
_entity_poly.type
_entity_poly.pdbx_seq_one_letter_code
_entity_poly.pdbx_strand_id
1 'polypeptide(L)' 'MQQLFDLTQAEALVAQALAQGTAIDRIAADTGVSINTVRTHLHHIYDKTGTARQGELIAKIHQSASPTIRKEYSP' A
#
# COMPACT_ATOMS: atom_id res chain seq x y z
N MET A 1 7.75 3.09 -5.64
CA MET A 1 6.83 3.52 -4.56
C MET A 1 7.43 4.56 -3.62
N GLN A 2 8.59 4.32 -2.99
CA GLN A 2 9.17 5.26 -2.01
C GLN A 2 9.35 6.68 -2.54
N GLN A 3 9.92 6.84 -3.74
CA GLN A 3 10.16 8.15 -4.35
C GLN A 3 8.93 8.76 -5.03
N LEU A 4 7.85 7.97 -5.24
CA LEU A 4 6.64 8.45 -5.91
C LEU A 4 5.64 9.06 -4.92
N PHE A 5 5.71 8.65 -3.66
CA PHE A 5 4.77 9.02 -2.60
C PHE A 5 5.50 9.44 -1.31
N ASP A 6 6.81 9.72 -1.37
CA ASP A 6 7.66 10.05 -0.20
C ASP A 6 7.48 9.11 1.01
N LEU A 7 7.29 7.83 0.72
CA LEU A 7 7.17 6.79 1.74
C LEU A 7 8.56 6.45 2.28
N THR A 8 8.63 6.30 3.60
CA THR A 8 9.78 5.65 4.25
C THR A 8 9.87 4.18 3.82
N GLN A 9 11.00 3.54 4.12
CA GLN A 9 11.17 2.12 3.84
C GLN A 9 10.12 1.24 4.52
N ALA A 10 9.79 1.51 5.79
CA ALA A 10 8.79 0.77 6.54
C ALA A 10 7.38 0.93 5.95
N GLU A 11 7.00 2.17 5.62
CA GLU A 11 5.71 2.48 5.00
C GLU A 11 5.56 1.80 3.63
N ALA A 12 6.62 1.81 2.81
CA ALA A 12 6.60 1.16 1.52
C ALA A 12 6.44 -0.37 1.62
N LEU A 13 7.04 -1.01 2.63
CA LEU A 13 6.87 -2.45 2.88
C LEU A 13 5.44 -2.78 3.28
N VAL A 14 4.85 -2.00 4.20
CA VAL A 14 3.44 -2.16 4.62
C VAL A 14 2.50 -1.98 3.42
N ALA A 15 2.71 -0.93 2.63
CA ALA A 15 1.91 -0.65 1.43
C ALA A 15 1.99 -1.81 0.40
N GLN A 16 3.19 -2.34 0.15
CA GLN A 16 3.38 -3.47 -0.76
C GLN A 16 2.72 -4.76 -0.27
N ALA A 17 2.84 -5.08 1.02
CA ALA A 17 2.22 -6.27 1.59
C ALA A 17 0.69 -6.17 1.52
N LEU A 18 0.12 -5.00 1.79
CA LEU A 18 -1.33 -4.77 1.63
C LEU A 18 -1.79 -4.90 0.18
N ALA A 19 -1.02 -4.39 -0.78
CA ALA A 19 -1.32 -4.54 -2.21
C ALA A 19 -1.26 -6.00 -2.69
N GLN A 20 -0.52 -6.86 -1.98
CA GLN A 20 -0.48 -8.31 -2.21
C GLN A 20 -1.62 -9.06 -1.50
N GLY A 21 -2.49 -8.36 -0.76
CA GLY A 21 -3.58 -8.97 -0.01
C GLY A 21 -3.17 -9.53 1.36
N THR A 22 -1.97 -9.23 1.85
CA THR A 22 -1.53 -9.67 3.17
C THR A 22 -2.33 -8.96 4.26
N ALA A 23 -2.86 -9.73 5.21
CA ALA A 23 -3.61 -9.21 6.35
C ALA A 23 -2.71 -8.44 7.33
N ILE A 24 -3.27 -7.44 8.02
CA ILE A 24 -2.52 -6.51 8.90
C ILE A 24 -1.82 -7.24 10.05
N ASP A 25 -2.48 -8.22 10.64
CA ASP A 25 -1.94 -9.09 11.70
C ASP A 25 -0.74 -9.92 11.20
N ARG A 26 -0.80 -10.39 9.96
CA ARG A 26 0.31 -11.09 9.32
C ARG A 26 1.48 -10.15 9.03
N ILE A 27 1.22 -8.94 8.55
CA ILE A 27 2.25 -7.91 8.36
C ILE A 27 2.95 -7.59 9.69
N ALA A 28 2.17 -7.43 10.76
CA ALA A 28 2.70 -7.20 12.11
C ALA A 28 3.62 -8.34 12.55
N ALA A 29 3.18 -9.59 12.39
CA ALA A 29 3.98 -10.77 12.70
C ALA A 29 5.27 -10.86 11.87
N ASP A 30 5.18 -10.66 10.56
CA ASP A 30 6.32 -10.79 9.64
C ASP A 30 7.36 -9.67 9.82
N THR A 31 6.94 -8.49 10.30
CA THR A 31 7.82 -7.34 10.54
C THR A 31 8.26 -7.20 12.00
N GLY A 32 7.74 -8.04 12.91
CA GLY A 32 8.08 -8.01 14.33
C GLY A 32 7.56 -6.79 15.08
N VAL A 33 6.52 -6.11 14.56
CA VAL A 33 5.92 -4.92 15.19
C VAL A 33 4.49 -5.20 15.63
N SER A 34 3.92 -4.30 16.46
CA SER A 34 2.52 -4.44 16.87
C SER A 34 1.55 -4.11 15.73
N ILE A 35 0.33 -4.66 15.78
CA ILE A 35 -0.77 -4.27 14.87
C ILE A 35 -1.01 -2.75 14.92
N ASN A 36 -0.89 -2.12 16.09
CA ASN A 36 -1.03 -0.67 16.20
C ASN A 36 0.08 0.07 15.46
N THR A 37 1.32 -0.43 15.48
CA THR A 37 2.42 0.13 14.71
C THR A 37 2.14 0.05 13.20
N VAL A 38 1.60 -1.08 12.72
CA VAL A 38 1.17 -1.21 11.32
C VAL A 38 0.04 -0.22 10.99
N ARG A 39 -0.92 -0.01 11.90
CA ARG A 39 -1.98 0.99 11.73
C ARG A 39 -1.44 2.43 11.69
N THR A 40 -0.43 2.75 12.50
CA THR A 40 0.25 4.06 12.44
C THR A 40 0.95 4.26 11.09
N HIS A 41 1.65 3.24 10.58
CA HIS A 41 2.22 3.29 9.23
C HIS A 41 1.14 3.50 8.18
N LEU A 42 0.01 2.79 8.28
CA LEU A 42 -1.13 2.96 7.39
C LEU A 42 -1.68 4.39 7.39
N HIS A 43 -1.82 5.01 8.56
CA HIS A 43 -2.25 6.40 8.67
C HIS A 43 -1.32 7.34 7.90
N HIS A 44 0.00 7.23 8.12
CA HIS A 44 0.97 8.05 7.39
C HIS A 44 0.97 7.76 5.89
N ILE A 45 0.79 6.50 5.49
CA ILE A 45 0.68 6.13 4.07
C ILE A 45 -0.55 6.81 3.46
N TYR A 46 -1.70 6.78 4.13
CA TYR A 46 -2.92 7.44 3.69
C TYR A 46 -2.72 8.95 3.49
N ASP A 47 -2.10 9.63 4.46
CA ASP A 47 -1.78 11.05 4.37
C ASP A 47 -0.86 11.35 3.18
N LYS A 48 0.23 10.59 3.04
CA LYS A 48 1.23 10.78 1.97
C LYS A 48 0.74 10.41 0.58
N THR A 49 -0.16 9.44 0.51
CA THR A 49 -0.74 8.98 -0.76
C THR A 49 -2.04 9.71 -1.09
N GLY A 50 -2.57 10.55 -0.21
CA GLY A 50 -3.87 11.20 -0.39
C GLY A 50 -5.00 10.18 -0.61
N THR A 51 -5.01 9.11 0.19
CA THR A 51 -6.06 8.08 0.19
C THR A 51 -6.68 7.98 1.58
N ALA A 52 -7.93 7.51 1.69
CA ALA A 52 -8.61 7.41 2.99
C ALA A 52 -8.94 5.96 3.40
N ARG A 53 -8.81 5.01 2.47
CA ARG A 53 -9.14 3.60 2.70
C ARG A 53 -8.18 2.64 2.02
N GLN A 54 -8.06 1.44 2.57
CA GLN A 54 -7.20 0.37 2.04
C GLN A 54 -7.43 0.10 0.55
N GLY A 55 -8.69 0.06 0.10
CA GLY A 55 -9.02 -0.15 -1.32
C GLY A 55 -8.52 0.97 -2.24
N GLU A 56 -8.54 2.23 -1.79
CA GLU A 56 -7.99 3.36 -2.56
C GLU A 56 -6.48 3.30 -2.64
N LEU A 57 -5.83 2.99 -1.52
CA LEU A 57 -4.38 2.79 -1.48
C LEU A 57 -3.97 1.68 -2.45
N ILE A 58 -4.63 0.52 -2.39
CA ILE A 58 -4.35 -0.62 -3.28
C ILE A 58 -4.53 -0.22 -4.74
N ALA A 59 -5.66 0.41 -5.09
CA ALA A 59 -5.91 0.88 -6.45
C ALA A 59 -4.81 1.85 -6.95
N LYS A 60 -4.39 2.80 -6.09
CA LYS A 60 -3.35 3.79 -6.41
C LYS A 60 -1.97 3.15 -6.57
N ILE A 61 -1.67 2.11 -5.79
CA ILE A 61 -0.45 1.31 -5.93
C ILE A 61 -0.43 0.59 -7.28
N HIS A 62 -1.52 -0.05 -7.68
CA HIS A 62 -1.58 -0.75 -8.98
C HIS A 62 -1.48 0.22 -10.17
N GLN A 63 -2.07 1.42 -10.06
CA GLN A 63 -1.97 2.46 -11.09
C GLN A 63 -0.55 3.02 -11.22
N SER A 64 0.20 3.11 -10.11
CA SER A 64 1.58 3.61 -10.13
C SER A 64 2.64 2.57 -10.51
N ALA A 65 2.32 1.28 -10.35
CA ALA A 65 3.20 0.18 -10.72
C ALA A 65 3.05 -0.28 -12.18
N SER A 66 1.99 0.13 -12.89
CA SER A 66 1.79 -0.20 -14.31
C SER A 66 2.15 0.98 -15.21
N PRO A 67 3.08 0.85 -16.18
CA PRO A 67 2.95 1.64 -17.39
C PRO A 67 1.67 1.14 -18.08
N THR A 68 0.76 2.06 -18.38
CA THR A 68 -0.52 1.82 -19.07
C THR A 68 -0.52 0.61 -19.99
N ILE A 69 -1.24 -0.46 -19.62
CA ILE A 69 -1.89 -1.34 -20.58
C ILE A 69 -3.38 -1.28 -20.26
N ARG A 70 -4.07 -0.34 -20.91
CA ARG A 70 -5.50 -0.46 -21.14
C ARG A 70 -5.66 -1.72 -21.99
N LYS A 71 -6.12 -2.82 -21.39
CA LYS A 71 -6.64 -3.93 -22.20
C LYS A 71 -8.03 -3.53 -22.67
N GLU A 72 -8.10 -2.95 -23.86
CA GLU A 72 -9.28 -3.13 -24.70
C GLU A 72 -9.44 -4.63 -24.96
N TYR A 73 -10.53 -5.22 -24.48
CA TYR A 73 -11.31 -6.19 -25.25
C TYR A 73 -12.68 -6.41 -24.57
N SER A 74 -13.73 -5.90 -25.24
CA SER A 74 -15.13 -6.39 -25.18
C SER A 74 -15.19 -7.74 -25.93
N PRO A 75 -16.17 -8.61 -25.69
CA PRO A 75 -17.55 -8.33 -26.08
C PRO A 75 -18.49 -8.17 -24.90
#